data_AF-B8HW63-F1
#
_entry.id   AF-B8HW63-F1
#
_cell.length_a   1.000
_cell.length_b   1.000
_cell.length_c   1.000
_cell.angle_alpha   90.00
_cell.angle_beta   90.00
_cell.angle_gamma   90.00
#
_symmetry.space_group_name_H-M   'P 1'
#
loop_
_entity.id
_entity.type
_entity.pdbx_description
1 polymer ?
#
loop_
_entity_poly.entity_id
_entity_poly.type
_entity_poly.pdbx_seq_one_letter_code
_entity_poly.pdbx_strand_id
1 'polypeptide(L)'
;MMEPLPVSIEQISDSEWVETPESVKRYLLGRIEQLERQYEELKAENAMLREQLRRNSQNSSKPPSQDQGNRFKPKAKQEKEKKKPRGGQLGHEGHEGKFYPLEACETVTEHYPERCINCGGRLQGKDPEPYRVQQVEIPPVVPVVREHRFHALKCACCGVRTRAWDEVIINGCRYGERIVSTVGLLSGQYRQSHRMVQGLLDQLSNVKHIAR
;
A
#
# COMPACT_ATOMS: atom_id res chain seq x y z
N MET A 1 -36.74 -38.03 -4.64
CA MET A 1 -36.82 -37.28 -3.37
C MET A 1 -36.93 -38.33 -2.28
N MET A 2 -35.90 -38.47 -1.46
CA MET A 2 -35.86 -39.44 -0.37
C MET A 2 -36.71 -38.85 0.76
N GLU A 3 -37.82 -39.49 1.11
CA GLU A 3 -38.64 -39.08 2.25
C GLU A 3 -37.80 -39.14 3.53
N PRO A 4 -37.87 -38.12 4.42
CA PRO A 4 -37.17 -38.17 5.69
C PRO A 4 -37.79 -39.29 6.53
N LEU A 5 -36.96 -40.28 6.90
CA LEU A 5 -37.36 -41.31 7.84
C LEU A 5 -37.78 -40.65 9.17
N PRO A 6 -38.95 -40.98 9.73
CA PRO A 6 -39.39 -40.42 11.00
C PRO A 6 -38.42 -40.84 12.11
N VAL A 7 -37.82 -39.86 12.79
CA VAL A 7 -36.83 -40.04 13.86
C VAL A 7 -37.51 -40.32 15.21
N SER A 8 -38.53 -41.18 15.20
CA SER A 8 -39.08 -41.75 16.43
C SER A 8 -38.45 -43.11 16.59
N ILE A 9 -37.28 -43.15 17.22
CA ILE A 9 -36.66 -44.41 17.64
C ILE A 9 -37.49 -44.90 18.83
N GLU A 10 -38.48 -45.76 18.56
CA GLU A 10 -39.12 -46.54 19.61
C GLU A 10 -38.04 -47.39 20.30
N GLN A 11 -37.87 -47.19 21.61
CA GLN A 11 -36.86 -47.92 22.37
C GLN A 11 -37.26 -49.40 22.44
N ILE A 12 -36.45 -50.27 21.85
CA ILE A 12 -36.62 -51.72 21.96
C ILE A 12 -36.50 -52.10 23.43
N SER A 13 -37.51 -52.79 23.99
CA SER A 13 -37.45 -53.21 25.39
C SER A 13 -36.38 -54.29 25.58
N ASP A 14 -35.78 -54.36 26.78
CA ASP A 14 -34.74 -55.34 27.09
C ASP A 14 -35.20 -56.79 26.85
N SER A 15 -36.49 -57.08 27.08
CA SER A 15 -37.09 -58.40 26.79
C SER A 15 -37.12 -58.74 25.30
N GLU A 16 -37.50 -57.78 24.45
CA GLU A 16 -37.56 -57.97 23.00
C GLU A 16 -36.17 -58.10 22.38
N TRP A 17 -35.19 -57.38 22.94
CA TRP A 17 -33.79 -57.54 22.55
C TRP A 17 -33.24 -58.92 22.89
N VAL A 18 -33.55 -59.47 24.07
CA VAL A 18 -33.09 -60.81 24.47
C VAL A 18 -33.62 -61.88 23.53
N GLU A 19 -34.90 -61.82 23.15
CA GLU A 19 -35.55 -62.77 22.23
C GLU A 19 -35.13 -62.64 20.76
N THR A 20 -34.44 -61.56 20.38
CA THR A 20 -34.02 -61.34 18.99
C THR A 20 -32.99 -62.39 18.55
N PRO A 21 -33.15 -63.04 17.37
CA PRO A 21 -32.20 -64.02 16.86
C PRO A 21 -30.78 -63.49 16.75
N GLU A 22 -29.80 -64.33 17.09
CA GLU A 22 -28.37 -63.97 17.10
C GLU A 22 -27.85 -63.49 15.73
N SER A 23 -28.38 -64.03 14.64
CA SER A 23 -28.07 -63.58 13.27
C SER A 23 -28.52 -62.14 13.00
N VAL A 24 -29.67 -61.75 13.56
CA VAL A 24 -30.22 -60.40 13.42
C VAL A 24 -29.43 -59.41 14.28
N LYS A 25 -29.09 -59.79 15.52
CA LYS A 25 -28.23 -58.96 16.41
C LYS A 25 -26.89 -58.65 15.74
N ARG A 26 -26.22 -59.65 15.16
CA ARG A 26 -24.94 -59.48 14.46
C ARG A 26 -25.05 -58.56 13.25
N TYR A 27 -26.10 -58.72 12.46
CA TYR A 27 -26.34 -57.85 11.31
C TYR A 27 -26.59 -56.40 11.73
N LEU A 28 -27.41 -56.17 12.75
CA LEU A 28 -27.69 -54.82 13.28
C LEU A 28 -26.45 -54.15 13.86
N LEU A 29 -25.70 -54.86 14.71
CA LEU A 29 -24.46 -54.33 15.30
C LEU A 29 -23.42 -54.00 14.23
N GLY A 30 -23.22 -54.89 13.24
CA GLY A 30 -22.31 -54.62 12.13
C GLY A 30 -22.76 -53.45 11.25
N ARG A 31 -24.08 -53.28 11.08
CA ARG A 31 -24.63 -52.14 10.33
C ARG A 31 -24.46 -50.82 11.08
N ILE A 32 -24.61 -50.83 12.41
CA ILE A 32 -24.37 -49.67 13.27
C ILE A 32 -22.90 -49.26 13.19
N GLU A 33 -21.97 -50.19 13.35
CA GLU A 33 -20.53 -49.92 13.27
C GLU A 33 -20.14 -49.34 11.89
N GLN A 34 -20.70 -49.89 10.80
CA GLN A 34 -20.48 -49.37 9.46
C GLN A 34 -20.98 -47.92 9.30
N LEU A 35 -22.17 -47.62 9.84
CA LEU A 35 -22.76 -46.28 9.77
C LEU A 35 -21.99 -45.28 10.62
N GLU A 36 -21.55 -45.66 11.82
CA GLU A 36 -20.71 -44.82 12.69
C GLU A 36 -19.38 -44.47 12.02
N ARG A 37 -18.76 -45.44 11.34
CA ARG A 37 -17.52 -45.21 10.58
C ARG A 37 -17.72 -44.22 9.43
N GLN A 38 -18.80 -44.39 8.66
CA GLN A 38 -19.15 -43.47 7.58
C GLN A 38 -19.47 -42.07 8.11
N TYR A 39 -20.15 -41.99 9.25
CA TYR A 39 -20.48 -40.71 9.88
C TYR A 39 -19.22 -39.94 10.31
N GLU A 40 -18.26 -40.61 10.97
CA GLU A 40 -17.01 -39.96 11.37
C GLU A 40 -16.14 -39.56 10.17
N GLU A 41 -16.10 -40.36 9.10
CA GLU A 41 -15.41 -40.01 7.86
C GLU A 41 -16.02 -38.76 7.20
N LEU A 42 -17.36 -38.73 7.03
CA LEU A 42 -18.05 -37.57 6.48
C LEU A 42 -17.89 -36.33 7.36
N LYS A 43 -17.90 -36.49 8.68
CA LYS A 43 -17.73 -35.39 9.64
C LYS A 43 -16.32 -34.80 9.57
N ALA A 44 -15.29 -35.65 9.44
CA ALA A 44 -13.91 -35.21 9.24
C ALA A 44 -13.74 -34.47 7.90
N GLU A 45 -14.32 -34.99 6.82
CA GLU A 45 -14.31 -34.33 5.51
C GLU A 45 -15.03 -32.97 5.56
N ASN A 46 -16.20 -32.91 6.21
CA ASN A 46 -16.95 -31.66 6.37
C ASN A 46 -16.16 -30.61 7.17
N ALA A 47 -15.45 -31.05 8.22
CA ALA A 47 -14.60 -30.16 9.00
C ALA A 47 -13.45 -29.59 8.16
N MET A 48 -12.76 -30.42 7.38
CA MET A 48 -11.71 -29.98 6.46
C MET A 48 -12.23 -29.03 5.39
N LEU A 49 -13.35 -29.35 4.73
CA LEU A 49 -13.96 -28.50 3.70
C LEU A 49 -14.42 -27.15 4.28
N ARG A 50 -14.98 -27.14 5.50
CA ARG A 50 -15.35 -25.90 6.21
C ARG A 50 -14.13 -25.06 6.56
N GLU A 51 -13.02 -25.67 6.95
CA GLU A 51 -11.77 -24.94 7.19
C GLU A 51 -11.24 -24.33 5.88
N GLN A 52 -11.25 -25.09 4.78
CA GLN A 52 -10.84 -24.59 3.46
C GLN A 52 -11.70 -23.42 2.98
N LEU A 53 -13.02 -23.47 3.18
CA LEU A 53 -13.95 -22.39 2.84
C LEU A 53 -13.78 -21.15 3.73
N ARG A 54 -13.31 -21.31 4.98
CA ARG A 54 -13.03 -20.20 5.89
C ARG A 54 -11.72 -19.47 5.56
N ARG A 55 -10.85 -20.03 4.73
CA ARG A 55 -9.64 -19.34 4.26
C ARG A 55 -10.02 -18.36 3.15
N ASN A 56 -9.96 -17.07 3.48
CA ASN A 56 -10.12 -15.98 2.53
C ASN A 56 -8.80 -15.19 2.41
N SER A 57 -8.73 -14.30 1.41
CA SER A 57 -7.60 -13.40 1.15
C SER A 57 -7.27 -12.41 2.29
N GLN A 58 -8.11 -12.33 3.34
CA GLN A 58 -7.85 -11.53 4.53
C GLN A 58 -7.09 -12.27 5.64
N ASN A 59 -7.12 -13.62 5.68
CA ASN A 59 -6.45 -14.41 6.73
C ASN A 59 -5.29 -15.27 6.22
N SER A 60 -5.25 -15.56 4.92
CA SER A 60 -4.21 -16.37 4.31
C SER A 60 -3.50 -15.52 3.26
N SER A 61 -2.17 -15.57 3.21
CA SER A 61 -1.30 -14.80 2.30
C SER A 61 -1.47 -15.16 0.81
N LYS A 62 -2.68 -15.52 0.38
CA LYS A 62 -3.07 -15.80 -0.99
C LYS A 62 -3.58 -14.52 -1.66
N PRO A 63 -3.18 -14.26 -2.91
CA PRO A 63 -3.64 -13.08 -3.63
C PRO A 63 -5.17 -13.12 -3.87
N PRO A 64 -5.86 -11.96 -3.89
CA PRO A 64 -7.32 -11.85 -4.04
C PRO A 64 -7.89 -12.50 -5.31
N SER A 65 -7.04 -12.78 -6.30
CA SER A 65 -7.41 -13.39 -7.57
C SER A 65 -7.78 -14.87 -7.48
N GLN A 66 -7.58 -15.54 -6.33
CA GLN A 66 -7.93 -16.94 -6.11
C GLN A 66 -9.20 -17.15 -5.25
N ASP A 67 -9.90 -16.09 -4.84
CA ASP A 67 -11.18 -16.22 -4.13
C ASP A 67 -12.25 -16.79 -5.10
N GLN A 68 -12.49 -18.10 -5.04
CA GLN A 68 -13.48 -18.82 -5.89
C GLN A 68 -14.94 -18.36 -5.68
N GLY A 69 -15.19 -17.49 -4.69
CA GLY A 69 -16.49 -16.88 -4.39
C GLY A 69 -16.77 -15.57 -5.13
N ASN A 70 -15.76 -14.91 -5.71
CA ASN A 70 -15.96 -13.64 -6.39
C ASN A 70 -15.95 -13.84 -7.91
N ARG A 71 -16.91 -14.65 -8.41
CA ARG A 71 -17.36 -14.49 -9.79
C ARG A 71 -17.87 -13.06 -9.87
N PHE A 72 -17.10 -12.18 -10.52
CA PHE A 72 -17.53 -10.83 -10.89
C PHE A 72 -18.90 -10.96 -11.55
N LYS A 73 -20.00 -10.79 -10.79
CA LYS A 73 -21.28 -10.47 -11.39
C LYS A 73 -21.01 -9.14 -12.11
N PRO A 74 -21.11 -9.07 -13.45
CA PRO A 74 -21.04 -7.78 -14.11
C PRO A 74 -22.17 -6.96 -13.49
N LYS A 75 -21.82 -5.89 -12.77
CA LYS A 75 -22.82 -4.91 -12.30
C LYS A 75 -23.66 -4.56 -13.52
N ALA A 76 -24.97 -4.72 -13.43
CA ALA A 76 -25.89 -4.25 -14.47
C ALA A 76 -25.43 -2.83 -14.83
N LYS A 77 -25.15 -2.58 -16.11
CA LYS A 77 -24.77 -1.25 -16.58
C LYS A 77 -25.95 -0.34 -16.24
N GLN A 78 -25.82 0.40 -15.13
CA GLN A 78 -26.67 1.56 -14.90
C GLN A 78 -26.53 2.42 -16.15
N GLU A 79 -27.67 2.76 -16.76
CA GLU A 79 -27.70 3.73 -17.85
C GLU A 79 -26.86 4.93 -17.41
N LYS A 80 -25.83 5.25 -18.20
CA LYS A 80 -24.94 6.36 -17.90
C LYS A 80 -25.81 7.61 -17.86
N GLU A 81 -26.09 8.10 -16.65
CA GLU A 81 -26.63 9.43 -16.47
C GLU A 81 -25.82 10.39 -17.33
N LYS A 82 -26.55 11.23 -18.08
CA LYS A 82 -26.03 12.21 -19.04
C LYS A 82 -24.71 12.76 -18.53
N LYS A 83 -23.64 12.57 -19.31
CA LYS A 83 -22.29 13.08 -19.03
C LYS A 83 -22.43 14.50 -18.49
N LYS A 84 -22.15 14.69 -17.19
CA LYS A 84 -22.05 16.03 -16.61
C LYS A 84 -21.11 16.85 -17.49
N PRO A 85 -21.45 18.10 -17.85
CA PRO A 85 -20.54 18.95 -18.60
C PRO A 85 -19.19 18.97 -17.87
N ARG A 86 -18.10 18.82 -18.63
CA ARG A 86 -16.75 18.91 -18.09
C ARG A 86 -16.55 20.36 -17.63
N GLY A 87 -16.41 20.58 -16.33
CA GLY A 87 -16.25 21.90 -15.72
C GLY A 87 -16.62 21.86 -14.23
N GLY A 88 -16.35 22.96 -13.51
CA GLY A 88 -16.88 23.16 -12.16
C GLY A 88 -18.41 23.06 -12.16
N GLN A 89 -18.99 22.75 -11.00
CA GLN A 89 -20.46 22.73 -10.86
C GLN A 89 -21.03 24.11 -11.24
N LEU A 90 -22.22 24.13 -11.85
CA LEU A 90 -22.93 25.37 -12.19
C LEU A 90 -23.06 26.25 -10.93
N GLY A 91 -22.45 27.44 -10.94
CA GLY A 91 -22.44 28.36 -9.79
C GLY A 91 -21.21 28.28 -8.87
N HIS A 92 -20.20 27.45 -9.16
CA HIS A 92 -18.90 27.60 -8.52
C HIS A 92 -18.13 28.75 -9.15
N GLU A 93 -17.82 29.77 -8.34
CA GLU A 93 -16.83 30.78 -8.70
C GLU A 93 -15.48 30.08 -8.93
N GLY A 94 -14.82 30.39 -10.05
CA GLY A 94 -13.50 29.84 -10.32
C GLY A 94 -12.54 30.24 -9.22
N HIS A 95 -11.94 29.26 -8.55
CA HIS A 95 -10.78 29.52 -7.72
C HIS A 95 -9.58 29.77 -8.63
N GLU A 96 -9.35 31.04 -8.97
CA GLU A 96 -8.06 31.43 -9.54
C GLU A 96 -6.97 31.11 -8.49
N GLY A 97 -5.99 30.30 -8.90
CA GLY A 97 -4.87 29.96 -8.04
C GLY A 97 -4.18 31.25 -7.60
N LYS A 98 -4.03 31.43 -6.29
CA LYS A 98 -3.33 32.61 -5.76
C LYS A 98 -1.89 32.60 -6.29
N PHE A 99 -1.49 33.65 -6.99
CA PHE A 99 -0.10 33.85 -7.36
C PHE A 99 0.78 33.98 -6.11
N TYR A 100 1.98 33.44 -6.19
CA TYR A 100 3.04 33.76 -5.25
C TYR A 100 3.37 35.26 -5.31
N PRO A 101 3.73 35.90 -4.18
CA PRO A 101 4.20 37.27 -4.17
C PRO A 101 5.49 37.40 -5.01
N LEU A 102 5.76 38.60 -5.55
CA LEU A 102 6.90 38.82 -6.45
C LEU A 102 8.23 38.57 -5.75
N GLU A 103 8.29 38.85 -4.45
CA GLU A 103 9.47 38.65 -3.58
C GLU A 103 9.80 37.16 -3.40
N ALA A 104 8.84 36.26 -3.64
CA ALA A 104 9.06 34.81 -3.60
C ALA A 104 9.45 34.23 -4.97
N CYS A 105 9.37 35.01 -6.04
CA CYS A 105 9.80 34.57 -7.36
C CYS A 105 11.32 34.66 -7.46
N GLU A 106 11.97 33.58 -7.93
CA GLU A 106 13.42 33.60 -8.18
C GLU A 106 13.79 34.66 -9.24
N THR A 107 12.98 34.76 -10.29
CA THR A 107 13.10 35.76 -11.34
C THR A 107 11.74 36.21 -11.82
N VAL A 108 11.65 37.48 -12.25
CA VAL A 108 10.50 38.03 -12.96
C VAL A 108 11.00 38.57 -14.30
N THR A 109 10.48 38.04 -15.40
CA THR A 109 10.83 38.48 -16.75
C THR A 109 9.63 39.15 -17.39
N GLU A 110 9.78 40.42 -17.76
CA GLU A 110 8.73 41.20 -18.43
C GLU A 110 8.79 40.96 -19.94
N HIS A 111 7.66 40.58 -20.52
CA HIS A 111 7.54 40.33 -21.96
C HIS A 111 6.63 41.39 -22.61
N TYR A 112 7.23 42.28 -23.39
CA TYR A 112 6.50 43.33 -24.12
C TYR A 112 6.41 42.99 -25.61
N PRO A 113 5.26 43.22 -26.27
CA PRO A 113 5.17 43.09 -27.71
C PRO A 113 5.91 44.24 -28.40
N GLU A 114 6.83 43.94 -29.30
CA GLU A 114 7.55 44.98 -30.06
C GLU A 114 6.68 45.57 -31.19
N ARG A 115 5.72 44.80 -31.69
CA ARG A 115 4.90 45.15 -32.86
C ARG A 115 3.44 44.77 -32.68
N CYS A 116 2.56 45.56 -33.30
CA CYS A 116 1.14 45.27 -33.37
C CYS A 116 0.90 44.01 -34.21
N ILE A 117 0.17 43.05 -33.65
CA ILE A 117 -0.18 41.80 -34.35
C ILE A 117 -1.05 42.04 -35.59
N ASN A 118 -1.81 43.15 -35.64
CA ASN A 118 -2.71 43.46 -36.74
C ASN A 118 -2.03 44.22 -37.90
N CYS A 119 -1.26 45.29 -37.60
CA CYS A 119 -0.67 46.15 -38.64
C CYS A 119 0.86 46.18 -38.69
N GLY A 120 1.56 45.52 -37.76
CA GLY A 120 3.03 45.45 -37.72
C GLY A 120 3.76 46.72 -37.25
N GLY A 121 3.02 47.79 -36.94
CA GLY A 121 3.58 49.03 -36.38
C GLY A 121 4.30 48.81 -35.05
N ARG A 122 5.34 49.61 -34.76
CA ARG A 122 6.10 49.51 -33.49
C ARG A 122 5.24 49.96 -32.32
N LEU A 123 5.29 49.21 -31.22
CA LEU A 123 4.58 49.51 -29.99
C LEU A 123 5.53 50.08 -28.92
N GLN A 124 5.04 51.03 -28.14
CA GLN A 124 5.69 51.58 -26.95
C GLN A 124 4.63 51.90 -25.91
N GLY A 125 4.91 51.62 -24.64
CA GLY A 125 3.97 51.85 -23.54
C GLY A 125 4.30 51.02 -22.31
N LYS A 126 3.49 51.17 -21.27
CA LYS A 126 3.50 50.31 -20.08
C LYS A 126 2.10 49.79 -19.83
N ASP A 127 2.01 48.53 -19.45
CA ASP A 127 0.78 47.92 -18.99
C ASP A 127 0.83 47.82 -17.46
N PRO A 128 -0.05 48.53 -16.72
CA PRO A 128 -0.09 48.45 -15.25
C PRO A 128 -0.67 47.12 -14.74
N GLU A 129 -1.35 46.34 -15.59
CA GLU A 129 -2.01 45.09 -15.20
C GLU A 129 -1.72 43.97 -16.22
N PRO A 130 -0.45 43.50 -16.30
CA PRO A 130 -0.07 42.48 -17.26
C PRO A 130 -0.76 41.14 -16.96
N TYR A 131 -1.01 40.35 -18.00
CA TYR A 131 -1.40 38.95 -17.83
C TYR A 131 -0.24 38.15 -17.22
N ARG A 132 -0.48 37.48 -16.09
CA ARG A 132 0.57 36.81 -15.32
C ARG A 132 0.47 35.29 -15.43
N VAL A 133 1.63 34.64 -15.52
CA VAL A 133 1.79 33.19 -15.40
C VAL A 133 3.00 32.94 -14.49
N GLN A 134 2.89 31.98 -13.56
CA GLN A 134 4.01 31.55 -12.72
C GLN A 134 4.32 30.08 -12.97
N GLN A 135 5.60 29.79 -13.18
CA GLN A 135 6.11 28.43 -13.20
C GLN A 135 6.73 28.11 -11.84
N VAL A 136 6.34 26.99 -11.25
CA VAL A 136 6.89 26.51 -9.98
C VAL A 136 7.61 25.21 -10.26
N GLU A 137 8.87 25.12 -9.81
CA GLU A 137 9.74 23.97 -10.04
C GLU A 137 10.37 23.48 -8.74
N ILE A 138 10.64 22.19 -8.66
CA ILE A 138 11.44 21.61 -7.57
C ILE A 138 12.91 21.66 -8.01
N PRO A 139 13.79 22.38 -7.28
CA PRO A 139 15.19 22.46 -7.67
C PRO A 139 15.86 21.08 -7.61
N PRO A 140 16.96 20.87 -8.36
CA PRO A 140 17.68 19.61 -8.34
C PRO A 140 18.06 19.19 -6.91
N VAL A 141 17.64 17.99 -6.51
CA VAL A 141 17.97 17.44 -5.19
C VAL A 141 19.31 16.72 -5.29
N VAL A 142 20.38 17.27 -4.70
CA VAL A 142 21.72 16.65 -4.74
C VAL A 142 22.17 16.31 -3.32
N PRO A 143 22.67 15.09 -3.06
CA PRO A 143 23.15 14.73 -1.74
C PRO A 143 24.44 15.49 -1.37
N VAL A 144 24.49 15.99 -0.15
CA VAL A 144 25.69 16.56 0.44
C VAL A 144 26.42 15.45 1.20
N VAL A 145 27.50 14.93 0.61
CA VAL A 145 28.33 13.87 1.22
C VAL A 145 29.54 14.49 1.92
N ARG A 146 29.77 14.12 3.18
CA ARG A 146 30.92 14.56 3.98
C ARG A 146 31.74 13.35 4.41
N GLU A 147 33.03 13.34 4.08
CA GLU A 147 33.96 12.30 4.50
C GLU A 147 34.84 12.82 5.65
N HIS A 148 34.90 12.07 6.75
CA HIS A 148 35.76 12.35 7.89
C HIS A 148 36.94 11.38 7.90
N ARG A 149 38.16 11.92 7.76
CA ARG A 149 39.40 11.12 7.74
C ARG A 149 40.21 11.31 9.02
N PHE A 150 40.33 10.25 9.79
CA PHE A 150 41.07 10.23 11.05
C PHE A 150 42.48 9.66 10.82
N HIS A 151 43.42 10.56 10.56
CA HIS A 151 44.81 10.18 10.29
C HIS A 151 45.55 9.76 11.56
N ALA A 152 46.53 8.86 11.39
CA ALA A 152 47.44 8.45 12.45
C ALA A 152 48.88 8.82 12.10
N LEU A 153 49.55 9.53 13.00
CA LEU A 153 50.93 10.01 12.84
C LEU A 153 51.84 9.39 13.89
N LYS A 154 53.12 9.24 13.55
CA LYS A 154 54.14 8.69 14.45
C LYS A 154 54.87 9.83 15.17
N CYS A 155 54.98 9.75 16.49
CA CYS A 155 55.76 10.68 17.30
C CYS A 155 57.26 10.51 17.01
N ALA A 156 57.95 11.61 16.71
CA ALA A 156 59.39 11.59 16.44
C ALA A 156 60.23 11.32 17.69
N CYS A 157 59.72 11.64 18.89
CA CYS A 157 60.44 11.48 20.16
C CYS A 157 60.38 10.03 20.69
N CYS A 158 59.18 9.45 20.78
CA CYS A 158 58.98 8.13 21.40
C CYS A 158 58.53 7.03 20.42
N GLY A 159 58.32 7.36 19.15
CA GLY A 159 57.90 6.41 18.12
C GLY A 159 56.44 5.92 18.20
N VAL A 160 55.67 6.33 19.21
CA VAL A 160 54.25 5.98 19.37
C VAL A 160 53.42 6.53 18.21
N ARG A 161 52.47 5.74 17.70
CA ARG A 161 51.52 6.17 16.67
C ARG A 161 50.21 6.60 17.31
N THR A 162 49.81 7.85 17.09
CA THR A 162 48.56 8.40 17.64
C THR A 162 47.61 8.74 16.49
N ARG A 163 46.35 8.30 16.60
CA ARG A 163 45.28 8.61 15.63
C ARG A 163 44.42 9.75 16.17
N ALA A 164 44.00 10.67 15.29
CA ALA A 164 42.97 11.65 15.63
C ALA A 164 41.67 10.93 15.99
N TRP A 165 40.97 11.41 17.02
CA TRP A 165 39.75 10.78 17.52
C TRP A 165 38.70 11.83 17.83
N ASP A 166 37.48 11.59 17.36
CA ASP A 166 36.29 12.37 17.71
C ASP A 166 35.12 11.40 17.91
N GLU A 167 34.71 11.23 19.16
CA GLU A 167 33.68 10.27 19.53
C GLU A 167 32.32 10.60 18.92
N VAL A 168 31.98 11.90 18.83
CA VAL A 168 30.68 12.36 18.32
C VAL A 168 30.55 12.03 16.84
N ILE A 169 31.61 12.25 16.06
CA ILE A 169 31.60 11.95 14.62
C ILE A 169 31.65 10.44 14.38
N ILE A 170 32.43 9.70 15.18
CA ILE A 170 32.62 8.26 14.98
C ILE A 170 31.36 7.47 15.37
N ASN A 171 30.74 7.81 16.50
CA ASN A 171 29.55 7.14 17.01
C ASN A 171 28.23 7.80 16.56
N GLY A 172 28.32 8.92 15.84
CA GLY A 172 27.17 9.65 15.34
C GLY A 172 26.40 8.94 14.22
N CYS A 173 25.21 9.46 13.92
CA CYS A 173 24.39 8.99 12.82
C CYS A 173 25.09 9.19 11.47
N ARG A 174 24.97 8.20 10.58
CA ARG A 174 25.54 8.28 9.21
C ARG A 174 24.72 9.14 8.26
N TYR A 175 23.49 9.44 8.63
CA TYR A 175 22.55 10.23 7.83
C TYR A 175 22.26 11.57 8.52
N GLY A 176 22.27 12.64 7.72
CA GLY A 176 21.95 13.98 8.22
C GLY A 176 20.47 14.11 8.60
N GLU A 177 20.18 15.10 9.44
CA GLU A 177 18.84 15.38 9.99
C GLU A 177 17.75 15.44 8.92
N ARG A 178 17.99 16.15 7.80
CA ARG A 178 17.01 16.25 6.71
C ARG A 178 16.61 14.89 6.14
N ILE A 179 17.57 13.98 5.93
CA ILE A 179 17.27 12.64 5.41
C ILE A 179 16.43 11.87 6.42
N VAL A 180 16.84 11.88 7.69
CA VAL A 180 16.13 11.18 8.77
C VAL A 180 14.70 11.71 8.92
N SER A 181 14.50 13.03 8.91
CA SER A 181 13.19 13.67 8.97
C SER A 181 12.32 13.35 7.76
N THR A 182 12.86 13.39 6.53
CA THR A 182 12.12 13.04 5.32
C THR A 182 11.68 11.57 5.33
N VAL A 183 12.58 10.65 5.71
CA VAL A 183 12.23 9.23 5.84
C VAL A 183 11.15 9.02 6.91
N GLY A 184 11.26 9.70 8.06
CA GLY A 184 10.26 9.64 9.13
C GLY A 184 8.89 10.18 8.69
N LEU A 185 8.86 11.30 7.99
CA LEU A 185 7.64 11.89 7.43
C LEU A 185 6.96 10.94 6.42
N LEU A 186 7.74 10.41 5.47
CA LEU A 186 7.22 9.51 4.43
C LEU A 186 6.72 8.19 5.00
N SER A 187 7.44 7.63 5.97
CA SER A 187 7.09 6.35 6.59
C SER A 187 5.93 6.48 7.58
N GLY A 188 5.92 7.56 8.37
CA GLY A 188 4.92 7.80 9.41
C GLY A 188 3.63 8.39 8.88
N GLN A 189 3.69 9.63 8.39
CA GLN A 189 2.50 10.36 7.95
C GLN A 189 1.96 9.82 6.62
N TYR A 190 2.85 9.58 5.66
CA TYR A 190 2.46 9.12 4.33
C TYR A 190 2.44 7.60 4.17
N ARG A 191 2.77 6.85 5.24
CA ARG A 191 2.70 5.38 5.32
C ARG A 191 3.38 4.65 4.15
N GLN A 192 4.45 5.23 3.62
CA GLN A 192 5.21 4.62 2.54
C GLN A 192 6.05 3.46 3.07
N SER A 193 6.12 2.38 2.30
CA SER A 193 7.02 1.27 2.64
C SER A 193 8.47 1.72 2.52
N HIS A 194 9.38 1.10 3.28
CA HIS A 194 10.80 1.37 3.21
C HIS A 194 11.35 1.30 1.77
N ARG A 195 10.90 0.31 0.99
CA ARG A 195 11.30 0.15 -0.43
C ARG A 195 10.87 1.34 -1.29
N MET A 196 9.67 1.88 -1.06
CA MET A 196 9.18 3.05 -1.80
C MET A 196 9.94 4.31 -1.41
N VAL A 197 10.25 4.48 -0.13
CA VAL A 197 11.06 5.62 0.34
C VAL A 197 12.46 5.58 -0.26
N GLN A 198 13.11 4.40 -0.28
CA GLN A 198 14.39 4.22 -0.96
C GLN A 198 14.29 4.55 -2.45
N GLY A 199 13.32 3.98 -3.15
CA GLY A 199 13.13 4.23 -4.59
C GLY A 199 12.90 5.71 -4.91
N LEU A 200 12.12 6.40 -4.08
CA LEU A 200 11.88 7.84 -4.23
C LEU A 200 13.16 8.64 -4.05
N LEU A 201 13.95 8.34 -3.01
CA LEU A 201 15.18 9.06 -2.73
C LEU A 201 16.23 8.82 -3.82
N ASP A 202 16.36 7.59 -4.31
CA ASP A 202 17.22 7.25 -5.45
C ASP A 202 16.80 8.03 -6.72
N GLN A 203 15.49 8.10 -7.02
CA GLN A 203 14.97 8.79 -8.21
C GLN A 203 15.10 10.31 -8.14
N LEU A 204 14.84 10.92 -6.98
CA LEU A 204 14.92 12.37 -6.81
C LEU A 204 16.36 12.87 -6.73
N SER A 205 17.26 12.09 -6.14
CA SER A 205 18.57 12.59 -5.74
C SER A 205 19.79 11.86 -6.28
N ASN A 206 19.59 10.78 -7.05
CA ASN A 206 20.67 9.86 -7.45
C ASN A 206 21.50 9.33 -6.26
N VAL A 207 20.97 9.38 -5.03
CA VAL A 207 21.60 8.75 -3.85
C VAL A 207 21.57 7.25 -4.08
N LYS A 208 22.72 6.62 -4.29
CA LYS A 208 22.81 5.16 -4.29
C LYS A 208 22.94 4.69 -2.84
N HIS A 209 21.94 3.94 -2.37
CA HIS A 209 21.90 3.21 -1.10
C HIS A 209 21.63 4.04 0.17
N ILE A 210 20.37 4.06 0.59
CA ILE A 210 20.01 4.19 2.02
C ILE A 210 20.01 2.77 2.59
N ALA A 211 21.12 2.37 3.20
CA ALA A 211 21.22 1.09 3.87
C ALA A 211 20.37 1.08 5.16
N ARG A 212 19.76 -0.10 5.40
CA ARG A 212 18.90 -0.49 6.53
C ARG A 212 19.39 0.01 7.89
#